data_AF-A0A9N9NZU7-F1
#
_entry.id   AF-A0A9N9NZU7-F1
#
_cell.length_a   1.000
_cell.length_b   1.000
_cell.length_c   1.000
_cell.angle_alpha   90.00
_cell.angle_beta   90.00
_cell.angle_gamma   90.00
#
_symmetry.space_group_name_H-M   'P 1'
#
loop_
_entity.id
_entity.type
_entity.pdbx_description
1 polymer ?
#
loop_
_entity_poly.entity_id
_entity_poly.type
_entity_poly.pdbx_seq_one_letter_code
_entity_poly.pdbx_strand_id
1 'polypeptide(L)'
;RGYHIPDLFIEFFDRTNSESYKKSRKSFDENELNLYCQALAPYATSSWMLKENFNWLRDAFDNFVVAISNYVNYLRQHRNTTATNHTSETPIQTVSQATTIQIYKENIWITPVDRNKYYHLEQALINLPLWKPVDVKEFLPTDP
;
A
#
# COMPACT_ATOMS: atom_id res chain seq x y z
N ARG A 1 -35.99 9.41 3.97
CA ARG A 1 -35.10 9.39 5.14
C ARG A 1 -33.69 9.60 4.62
N GLY A 2 -33.03 10.69 5.02
CA GLY A 2 -31.64 10.96 4.63
C GLY A 2 -30.67 10.07 5.41
N TYR A 3 -29.53 9.76 4.81
CA TYR A 3 -28.43 9.04 5.43
C TYR A 3 -27.33 10.04 5.78
N HIS A 4 -26.79 9.96 6.99
CA HIS A 4 -25.68 10.82 7.40
C HIS A 4 -24.38 10.12 7.03
N ILE A 5 -23.66 10.66 6.05
CA ILE A 5 -22.28 10.29 5.75
C ILE A 5 -21.40 11.12 6.70
N PRO A 6 -20.44 10.56 7.44
CA PRO A 6 -19.55 11.34 8.29
C PRO A 6 -18.80 12.39 7.51
N ASP A 7 -18.60 13.57 8.11
CA ASP A 7 -17.74 14.62 7.54
C ASP A 7 -16.32 14.10 7.31
N LEU A 8 -15.86 13.18 8.17
CA LEU A 8 -14.60 12.47 8.02
C LEU A 8 -14.51 11.74 6.66
N PHE A 9 -15.58 11.12 6.19
CA PHE A 9 -15.60 10.47 4.88
C PHE A 9 -15.41 11.49 3.76
N ILE A 10 -16.11 12.63 3.83
CA ILE A 10 -16.00 13.70 2.83
C ILE A 10 -14.58 14.28 2.84
N GLU A 11 -14.03 14.56 4.02
CA GLU A 11 -12.67 15.10 4.18
C GLU A 11 -11.61 14.17 3.58
N PHE A 12 -11.75 12.85 3.77
CA PHE A 12 -10.81 11.88 3.22
C PHE A 12 -10.76 11.95 1.69
N PHE A 13 -11.92 11.91 1.03
CA PHE A 13 -11.98 11.86 -0.43
C PHE A 13 -11.67 13.21 -1.07
N ASP A 14 -12.04 14.33 -0.41
CA ASP A 14 -11.74 15.67 -0.90
C ASP A 14 -10.23 15.96 -0.97
N ARG A 15 -9.41 15.28 -0.17
CA ARG A 15 -7.93 15.36 -0.27
C ARG A 15 -7.35 14.81 -1.57
N THR A 16 -8.10 13.97 -2.28
CA THR A 16 -7.71 13.45 -3.60
C THR A 16 -8.26 14.28 -4.76
N ASN A 17 -9.04 15.33 -4.47
CA ASN A 17 -9.61 16.23 -5.46
C ASN A 17 -8.49 16.91 -6.26
N SER A 18 -8.39 16.54 -7.53
CA SER A 18 -7.35 17.03 -8.43
C SER A 18 -7.45 18.53 -8.63
N GLU A 19 -8.64 19.15 -8.59
CA GLU A 19 -8.82 20.60 -8.80
C GLU A 19 -8.10 21.49 -7.79
N SER A 20 -7.64 20.92 -6.67
CA SER A 20 -6.83 21.60 -5.64
C SER A 20 -5.32 21.64 -5.92
N TYR A 21 -4.87 21.22 -7.12
CA TYR A 21 -3.49 20.96 -7.59
C TYR A 21 -2.39 22.01 -7.30
N LYS A 22 -2.72 23.18 -6.74
CA LYS A 22 -1.72 24.20 -6.35
C LYS A 22 -1.00 23.90 -5.03
N LYS A 23 -1.40 22.86 -4.29
CA LYS A 23 -0.74 22.44 -3.03
C LYS A 23 -0.32 20.97 -3.11
N SER A 24 0.82 20.63 -2.50
CA SER A 24 1.24 19.23 -2.36
C SER A 24 0.13 18.47 -1.62
N ARG A 25 -0.23 17.28 -2.11
CA ARG A 25 -1.13 16.39 -1.38
C ARG A 25 -0.52 16.10 -0.02
N LYS A 26 -1.28 16.37 1.05
CA LYS A 26 -0.83 16.08 2.41
C LYS A 26 -0.69 14.56 2.53
N SER A 27 0.49 14.09 2.94
CA SER A 27 0.69 12.68 3.26
C SER A 27 -0.20 12.32 4.44
N PHE A 28 -0.81 11.16 4.40
CA PHE A 28 -1.47 10.60 5.58
C PHE A 28 -0.42 10.08 6.57
N ASP A 29 -0.59 10.36 7.85
CA ASP A 29 0.15 9.68 8.90
C ASP A 29 -0.58 8.41 9.40
N GLU A 30 0.15 7.54 10.11
CA GLU A 30 -0.37 6.27 10.62
C GLU A 30 -1.62 6.45 11.50
N ASN A 31 -1.60 7.43 12.41
CA ASN A 31 -2.68 7.66 13.36
C ASN A 31 -3.93 8.16 12.64
N GLU A 32 -3.74 9.08 11.70
CA GLU A 32 -4.80 9.63 10.87
C GLU A 32 -5.49 8.52 10.05
N LEU A 33 -4.73 7.68 9.34
CA LEU A 33 -5.31 6.55 8.58
C LEU A 33 -6.00 5.53 9.47
N ASN A 34 -5.45 5.29 10.67
CA ASN A 34 -6.08 4.38 11.63
C ASN A 34 -7.44 4.93 12.11
N LEU A 35 -7.55 6.25 12.35
CA LEU A 35 -8.82 6.90 12.68
C LEU A 35 -9.83 6.77 11.54
N TYR A 36 -9.40 7.00 10.29
CA TYR A 36 -10.25 6.78 9.12
C TYR A 36 -10.72 5.33 9.04
N CYS A 37 -9.83 4.35 9.21
CA CYS A 37 -10.19 2.94 9.18
C CYS A 37 -11.23 2.58 10.25
N GLN A 38 -11.06 3.08 11.49
CA GLN A 38 -11.99 2.85 12.60
C GLN A 38 -13.35 3.51 12.37
N ALA A 39 -13.37 4.71 11.77
CA ALA A 39 -14.59 5.41 11.44
C ALA A 39 -15.34 4.75 10.27
N LEU A 40 -14.61 4.19 9.29
CA LEU A 40 -15.17 3.61 8.07
C LEU A 40 -15.69 2.18 8.27
N ALA A 41 -15.01 1.36 9.07
CA ALA A 41 -15.36 -0.06 9.23
C ALA A 41 -16.84 -0.32 9.63
N PRO A 42 -17.48 0.47 10.52
CA PRO A 42 -18.90 0.27 10.85
C PRO A 42 -19.87 0.54 9.68
N TYR A 43 -19.45 1.29 8.65
CA TYR A 43 -20.30 1.57 7.50
C TYR A 43 -20.47 0.36 6.58
N ALA A 44 -19.49 -0.54 6.55
CA ALA A 44 -19.56 -1.78 5.78
C ALA A 44 -20.80 -2.62 6.15
N THR A 45 -21.15 -2.63 7.44
CA THR A 45 -22.28 -3.40 7.98
C THR A 45 -23.52 -2.56 8.25
N SER A 46 -23.53 -1.29 7.84
CA SER A 46 -24.67 -0.40 8.06
C SER A 46 -25.90 -0.83 7.26
N SER A 47 -27.09 -0.71 7.87
CA SER A 47 -28.35 -1.19 7.29
C SER A 47 -28.70 -0.58 5.92
N TRP A 48 -28.20 0.62 5.60
CA TRP A 48 -28.37 1.24 4.29
C TRP A 48 -27.41 0.68 3.25
N MET A 49 -26.16 0.39 3.64
CA MET A 49 -25.14 -0.25 2.82
C MET A 49 -25.61 -1.65 2.40
N LEU A 50 -26.36 -2.31 3.29
CA LEU A 50 -26.99 -3.61 3.08
C LEU A 50 -28.27 -3.61 2.21
N LYS A 51 -28.64 -2.49 1.57
CA LYS A 51 -29.71 -2.48 0.56
C LYS A 51 -29.19 -2.85 -0.82
N GLU A 52 -30.05 -3.45 -1.66
CA GLU A 52 -29.68 -3.90 -3.02
C GLU A 52 -29.14 -2.77 -3.91
N ASN A 53 -29.67 -1.55 -3.75
CA ASN A 53 -29.23 -0.35 -4.49
C ASN A 53 -27.72 -0.05 -4.34
N PHE A 54 -27.09 -0.58 -3.29
CA PHE A 54 -25.68 -0.37 -3.01
C PHE A 54 -24.82 -1.62 -3.15
N ASN A 55 -25.35 -2.73 -3.73
CA ASN A 55 -24.58 -3.95 -3.91
C ASN A 55 -23.25 -3.70 -4.65
N TRP A 56 -23.26 -2.82 -5.66
CA TRP A 56 -22.05 -2.45 -6.42
C TRP A 56 -20.95 -1.79 -5.57
N LEU A 57 -21.31 -1.16 -4.45
CA LEU A 57 -20.38 -0.41 -3.61
C LEU A 57 -19.80 -1.26 -2.47
N ARG A 58 -20.47 -2.33 -2.06
CA ARG A 58 -20.06 -3.12 -0.88
C ARG A 58 -18.66 -3.70 -1.02
N ASP A 59 -18.43 -4.47 -2.07
CA ASP A 59 -17.14 -5.13 -2.28
C ASP A 59 -16.02 -4.11 -2.46
N ALA A 60 -16.30 -3.01 -3.18
CA ALA A 60 -15.35 -1.92 -3.36
C ALA A 60 -15.02 -1.23 -2.04
N PHE A 61 -16.02 -1.00 -1.19
CA PHE A 61 -15.85 -0.37 0.11
C PHE A 61 -15.10 -1.27 1.10
N ASP A 62 -15.42 -2.56 1.17
CA ASP A 62 -14.72 -3.52 2.02
C ASP A 62 -13.24 -3.64 1.62
N ASN A 63 -12.97 -3.79 0.31
CA ASN A 63 -11.60 -3.81 -0.21
C ASN A 63 -10.84 -2.53 0.14
N PHE A 64 -11.52 -1.38 0.09
CA PHE A 64 -10.94 -0.10 0.45
C PHE A 64 -10.60 -0.01 1.94
N VAL A 65 -11.49 -0.46 2.83
CA VAL A 65 -11.22 -0.52 4.29
C VAL A 65 -10.05 -1.45 4.58
N VAL A 66 -10.00 -2.62 3.93
CA VAL A 66 -8.88 -3.57 4.04
C VAL A 66 -7.57 -2.94 3.57
N ALA A 67 -7.58 -2.24 2.44
CA ALA A 67 -6.40 -1.57 1.90
C ALA A 67 -5.85 -0.49 2.85
N ILE A 68 -6.72 0.33 3.44
CA ILE A 68 -6.31 1.33 4.44
C ILE A 68 -5.68 0.64 5.66
N SER A 69 -6.35 -0.37 6.22
CA SER A 69 -5.85 -1.11 7.39
C SER A 69 -4.47 -1.73 7.14
N ASN A 70 -4.30 -2.34 5.98
CA ASN A 70 -3.05 -2.90 5.52
C ASN A 70 -1.94 -1.85 5.40
N TYR A 71 -2.26 -0.66 4.88
CA TYR A 71 -1.30 0.42 4.76
C TYR A 71 -0.91 1.02 6.12
N VAL A 72 -1.85 1.15 7.07
CA VAL A 72 -1.55 1.52 8.46
C VAL A 72 -0.55 0.55 9.07
N ASN A 73 -0.77 -0.76 8.89
CA ASN A 73 0.14 -1.78 9.40
C ASN A 73 1.53 -1.66 8.74
N TYR A 74 1.59 -1.42 7.44
CA TYR A 74 2.85 -1.15 6.74
C TYR A 74 3.58 0.06 7.34
N LEU A 75 2.91 1.19 7.57
CA LEU A 75 3.52 2.40 8.14
C LEU A 75 4.07 2.15 9.54
N ARG A 76 3.31 1.43 10.38
CA ARG A 76 3.75 1.05 11.73
C ARG A 76 5.00 0.19 11.69
N GLN A 77 5.01 -0.82 10.82
CA GLN A 77 6.14 -1.73 10.71
C GLN A 77 7.36 -1.03 10.13
N HIS A 78 7.18 -0.20 9.11
CA HIS A 78 8.24 0.63 8.56
C HIS A 78 8.87 1.50 9.67
N ARG A 79 8.06 2.20 10.46
CA ARG A 79 8.53 2.99 11.59
C ARG A 79 9.33 2.16 12.60
N ASN A 80 8.82 0.98 12.97
CA ASN A 80 9.49 0.08 13.90
C ASN A 80 10.84 -0.40 13.33
N THR A 81 10.88 -0.81 12.06
CA THR A 81 12.10 -1.22 11.39
C THR A 81 13.10 -0.07 11.31
N THR A 82 12.67 1.13 10.94
CA THR A 82 13.54 2.32 10.93
C THR A 82 14.10 2.62 12.32
N ALA A 83 13.28 2.53 13.37
CA ALA A 83 13.75 2.72 14.74
C ALA A 83 14.79 1.67 15.15
N THR A 84 14.50 0.38 14.92
CA THR A 84 15.44 -0.72 15.19
C THR A 84 16.75 -0.53 14.45
N ASN A 85 16.68 -0.12 13.18
CA ASN A 85 17.82 0.16 12.33
C ASN A 85 18.67 1.31 12.87
N HIS A 86 18.05 2.40 13.33
CA HIS A 86 18.76 3.52 13.95
C HIS A 86 19.42 3.15 15.29
N THR A 87 18.84 2.22 16.04
CA THR A 87 19.43 1.73 17.29
C THR A 87 20.44 0.61 17.10
N SER A 88 20.62 0.12 15.87
CA SER A 88 21.55 -0.98 15.58
C SER A 88 23.00 -0.50 15.60
N GLU A 89 23.84 -1.19 16.37
CA GLU A 89 25.29 -0.97 16.38
C GLU A 89 25.98 -1.55 15.14
N THR A 90 25.32 -2.50 14.46
CA THR A 90 25.78 -3.06 13.18
C THR A 90 25.07 -2.37 12.01
N PRO A 91 25.81 -1.89 11.00
CA PRO A 91 25.21 -1.31 9.80
C PRO A 91 24.31 -2.32 9.08
N ILE A 92 23.09 -1.91 8.72
CA ILE A 92 22.13 -2.77 7.98
C ILE A 92 22.58 -3.02 6.55
N GLN A 93 23.39 -2.12 5.99
CA GLN A 93 24.06 -2.29 4.70
C GLN A 93 25.56 -2.15 4.89
N THR A 94 26.33 -2.91 4.12
CA THR A 94 27.77 -2.73 4.06
C THR A 94 28.11 -1.41 3.35
N VAL A 95 29.26 -0.82 3.69
CA VAL A 95 29.76 0.40 3.02
C VAL A 95 29.81 0.20 1.51
N SER A 96 30.25 -0.98 1.05
CA SER A 96 30.32 -1.30 -0.38
C SER A 96 28.96 -1.17 -1.08
N GLN A 97 27.90 -1.70 -0.47
CA GLN A 97 26.52 -1.64 -0.98
C GLN A 97 25.97 -0.21 -0.98
N ALA A 98 26.22 0.57 0.08
CA ALA A 98 25.77 1.96 0.16
C ALA A 98 26.44 2.88 -0.88
N THR A 99 27.66 2.55 -1.32
CA THR A 99 28.39 3.31 -2.35
C THR A 99 28.15 2.84 -3.79
N THR A 100 27.40 1.75 -4.02
CA THR A 100 27.11 1.27 -5.38
C THR A 100 25.67 1.56 -5.79
N ILE A 101 25.51 2.37 -6.83
CA ILE A 101 24.23 2.50 -7.55
C ILE A 101 24.20 1.38 -8.59
N GLN A 102 23.31 0.40 -8.43
CA GLN A 102 23.08 -0.60 -9.46
C GLN A 102 22.25 0.02 -10.58
N ILE A 103 22.90 0.30 -11.72
CA ILE A 103 22.23 0.72 -12.95
C ILE A 103 22.00 -0.53 -13.79
N TYR A 104 20.73 -0.91 -13.93
CA TYR A 104 20.33 -2.00 -14.81
C TYR A 104 20.28 -1.53 -16.27
N LYS A 105 20.59 -2.42 -17.22
CA LYS A 105 20.45 -2.16 -18.66
C LYS A 105 19.01 -1.77 -19.00
N GLU A 106 18.84 -1.13 -20.15
CA GLU A 106 17.53 -0.81 -20.72
C GLU A 106 16.64 -2.07 -20.74
N ASN A 107 15.42 -1.91 -20.25
CA ASN A 107 14.47 -2.99 -20.09
C ASN A 107 13.97 -3.40 -21.50
N ILE A 108 14.42 -4.53 -22.04
CA ILE A 108 13.87 -5.12 -23.29
C ILE A 108 12.71 -6.00 -22.85
N TRP A 109 11.50 -5.44 -22.92
CA TRP A 109 10.32 -5.99 -22.28
C TRP A 109 9.90 -7.34 -22.90
N ILE A 110 10.20 -8.41 -22.14
CA ILE A 110 9.48 -9.69 -22.08
C ILE A 110 9.92 -10.73 -23.12
N THR A 111 10.87 -11.58 -22.71
CA THR A 111 10.95 -12.95 -23.24
C THR A 111 9.94 -13.85 -22.51
N PRO A 112 9.51 -14.99 -23.10
CA PRO A 112 8.62 -15.94 -22.42
C PRO A 112 9.16 -16.46 -21.07
N VAL A 113 10.48 -16.50 -20.91
CA VAL A 113 11.14 -16.91 -19.66
C VAL A 113 10.97 -15.85 -18.57
N ASP A 114 11.12 -14.57 -18.93
CA ASP A 114 10.92 -13.46 -17.98
C ASP A 114 9.46 -13.34 -17.56
N ARG A 115 8.52 -13.66 -18.46
CA ARG A 115 7.09 -13.70 -18.13
C ARG A 115 6.77 -14.65 -16.97
N ASN A 116 7.39 -15.83 -16.95
CA ASN A 116 7.22 -16.77 -15.86
C ASN A 116 7.85 -16.24 -14.56
N LYS A 117 8.99 -15.56 -14.61
CA LYS A 117 9.60 -14.94 -13.42
C LYS A 117 8.72 -13.85 -12.82
N TYR A 118 8.15 -12.99 -13.65
CA TYR A 118 7.21 -11.97 -13.18
C TYR A 118 5.92 -12.57 -12.64
N TYR A 119 5.40 -13.64 -13.25
CA TYR A 119 4.28 -14.39 -12.71
C TYR A 119 4.62 -14.98 -11.32
N HIS A 120 5.82 -15.55 -11.15
CA HIS A 120 6.24 -16.05 -9.84
C HIS A 120 6.43 -14.94 -8.80
N LEU A 121 6.93 -13.76 -9.21
CA LEU A 121 7.02 -12.58 -8.34
C LEU A 121 5.62 -12.12 -7.91
N GLU A 122 4.68 -12.04 -8.84
CA GLU A 122 3.30 -11.67 -8.55
C GLU A 122 2.66 -12.65 -7.57
N GLN A 123 2.81 -13.96 -7.80
CA GLN A 123 2.34 -14.97 -6.85
C GLN A 123 3.03 -14.87 -5.49
N ALA A 124 4.33 -14.58 -5.44
CA ALA A 124 5.05 -14.37 -4.19
C ALA A 124 4.50 -13.15 -3.44
N LEU A 125 4.25 -12.04 -4.12
CA LEU A 125 3.70 -10.82 -3.53
C LEU A 125 2.27 -11.01 -3.03
N ILE A 126 1.44 -11.78 -3.73
CA ILE A 126 0.07 -12.11 -3.30
C ILE A 126 0.06 -12.98 -2.04
N ASN A 127 0.98 -13.95 -1.96
CA ASN A 127 1.02 -14.92 -0.87
C ASN A 127 1.79 -14.43 0.36
N LEU A 128 2.52 -13.32 0.24
CA LEU A 128 3.29 -12.77 1.33
C LEU A 128 2.49 -11.71 2.10
N PRO A 129 2.62 -11.69 3.44
CA PRO A 129 2.16 -10.54 4.21
C PRO A 129 2.84 -9.28 3.68
N LEU A 130 2.09 -8.18 3.52
CA LEU A 130 2.53 -6.92 2.89
C LEU A 130 3.79 -6.30 3.48
N TRP A 131 4.18 -6.74 4.67
CA TRP A 131 5.32 -6.23 5.41
C TRP A 131 6.58 -7.10 5.32
N LYS A 132 6.51 -8.27 4.68
CA LYS A 132 7.69 -9.11 4.51
C LYS A 132 8.50 -8.62 3.32
N PRO A 133 9.78 -8.24 3.50
CA PRO A 133 10.62 -7.85 2.38
C PRO A 133 10.80 -9.03 1.42
N VAL A 134 10.67 -8.74 0.12
CA VAL A 134 10.93 -9.68 -0.96
C VAL A 134 12.23 -9.27 -1.63
N ASP A 135 13.18 -10.19 -1.72
CA ASP A 135 14.37 -9.95 -2.54
C ASP A 135 13.98 -10.02 -4.01
N VAL A 136 13.82 -8.86 -4.63
CA VAL A 136 13.46 -8.74 -6.04
C VAL A 136 14.55 -9.27 -6.98
N LYS A 137 15.78 -9.47 -6.48
CA LYS A 137 16.91 -9.96 -7.30
C LYS A 137 16.68 -11.35 -7.85
N GLU A 138 15.98 -12.20 -7.11
CA GLU A 138 15.66 -13.57 -7.53
C GLU A 138 14.71 -13.63 -8.73
N PHE A 139 13.94 -12.56 -8.93
CA PHE A 139 12.92 -12.45 -9.97
C PHE A 139 13.36 -11.60 -11.16
N LEU A 140 14.58 -11.06 -11.12
CA LEU A 140 15.14 -10.33 -12.23
C LEU A 140 15.28 -11.27 -13.45
N PRO A 141 15.05 -10.76 -14.68
CA PRO A 141 15.39 -11.46 -15.90
C PRO A 141 16.78 -12.08 -15.81
N THR A 142 16.94 -13.31 -16.30
CA THR A 142 18.31 -13.78 -16.53
C THR A 142 18.71 -13.08 -17.81
N ASP A 143 19.64 -12.13 -17.72
CA ASP A 143 20.21 -11.41 -18.87
C ASP A 143 20.53 -12.44 -19.99
N PRO A 144 20.38 -12.11 -21.29
CA PRO A 144 21.25 -12.72 -22.29
C PRO A 144 22.70 -12.27 -22.08
#